data_AF-A0A939AU71-F1
#
_entry.id   AF-A0A939AU71-F1
#
_cell.length_a   1.000
_cell.length_b   1.000
_cell.length_c   1.000
_cell.angle_alpha   90.00
_cell.angle_beta   90.00
_cell.angle_gamma   90.00
#
_symmetry.space_group_name_H-M   'P 1'
#
loop_
_entity.id
_entity.type
_entity.pdbx_description
1 polymer ?
#
loop_
_entity_poly.entity_id
_entity_poly.type
_entity_poly.pdbx_seq_one_letter_code
_entity_poly.pdbx_strand_id
1 'polypeptide(L)'
;MSTTMTLKEAQAAYALTIETSQASQGPIFVEHEGRPVAVILSVEDYEQRSDAWQQEQLRRLEPNRSAFRRLLPELLKTHNGQFVAIYRGRLVDADPNRITLVRRTRSRGYRPVYIQKVTAEARIVEFPSLEEAWHVSL
;
A
#
# COMPACT_ATOMS: atom_id res chain seq x y z
N MET A 1 2.93 -28.50 0.84
CA MET A 1 3.68 -28.97 2.02
C MET A 1 4.73 -27.93 2.32
N SER A 2 4.87 -27.46 3.56
CA SER A 2 5.83 -26.41 3.93
C SER A 2 7.14 -27.03 4.42
N THR A 3 8.26 -26.66 3.80
CA THR A 3 9.60 -27.07 4.23
C THR A 3 10.16 -26.02 5.19
N THR A 4 10.56 -26.45 6.39
CA THR A 4 11.10 -25.59 7.46
C THR A 4 12.61 -25.82 7.57
N MET A 5 13.41 -24.74 7.57
CA MET A 5 14.86 -24.79 7.79
C MET A 5 15.23 -23.88 8.96
N THR A 6 16.08 -24.37 9.88
CA THR A 6 16.43 -23.68 11.14
C THR A 6 17.84 -23.07 11.09
N LEU A 7 17.95 -21.77 11.40
CA LEU A 7 19.21 -21.00 11.43
C LEU A 7 19.75 -20.87 12.87
N LYS A 8 21.06 -21.11 13.09
CA LYS A 8 21.79 -20.86 14.36
C LYS A 8 22.95 -19.84 14.13
N GLU A 9 23.04 -18.83 15.00
CA GLU A 9 23.92 -17.63 15.00
C GLU A 9 25.46 -17.91 14.86
N ALA A 10 26.35 -16.98 14.46
CA ALA A 10 26.34 -15.51 14.42
C ALA A 10 27.11 -14.94 13.20
N GLN A 11 26.61 -13.84 12.61
CA GLN A 11 27.26 -12.97 11.62
C GLN A 11 27.94 -13.63 10.39
N ALA A 12 27.43 -14.74 9.90
CA ALA A 12 27.77 -15.24 8.56
C ALA A 12 26.69 -14.80 7.55
N ALA A 13 27.11 -14.35 6.37
CA ALA A 13 26.18 -14.25 5.24
C ALA A 13 25.82 -15.68 4.82
N TYR A 14 24.58 -16.12 5.07
CA TYR A 14 24.10 -17.42 4.65
C TYR A 14 23.52 -17.30 3.24
N ALA A 15 24.12 -17.99 2.29
CA ALA A 15 23.52 -18.21 0.98
C ALA A 15 22.55 -19.39 1.09
N LEU A 16 21.26 -19.13 0.83
CA LEU A 16 20.27 -20.19 0.65
C LEU A 16 20.03 -20.36 -0.84
N THR A 17 20.33 -21.54 -1.38
CA THR A 17 19.98 -21.86 -2.76
C THR A 17 18.52 -22.28 -2.79
N ILE A 18 17.69 -21.50 -3.48
CA ILE A 18 16.27 -21.79 -3.68
C ILE A 18 16.10 -22.19 -5.13
N GLU A 19 15.67 -23.43 -5.36
CA GLU A 19 15.26 -23.82 -6.70
C GLU A 19 13.90 -23.19 -7.03
N THR A 20 13.73 -22.71 -8.26
CA THR A 20 12.47 -22.11 -8.72
C THR A 20 11.28 -23.04 -8.51
N SER A 21 11.50 -24.36 -8.66
CA SER A 21 10.53 -25.43 -8.41
C SER A 21 10.01 -25.45 -6.97
N GLN A 22 10.84 -25.10 -5.99
CA GLN A 22 10.47 -25.06 -4.57
C GLN A 22 9.61 -23.82 -4.27
N ALA A 23 9.93 -22.68 -4.87
CA ALA A 23 9.13 -21.46 -4.72
C ALA A 23 7.76 -21.58 -5.41
N SER A 24 7.62 -22.39 -6.46
CA SER A 24 6.35 -22.68 -7.14
C SER A 24 5.42 -23.62 -6.37
N GLN A 25 5.91 -24.31 -5.32
CA GLN A 25 5.09 -25.21 -4.50
C GLN A 25 4.39 -24.49 -3.33
N GLY A 26 4.73 -23.22 -3.11
CA GLY A 26 4.12 -22.36 -2.09
C GLY A 26 5.13 -21.47 -1.35
N PRO A 27 4.67 -20.69 -0.35
CA PRO A 27 5.50 -19.76 0.39
C PRO A 27 6.61 -20.46 1.17
N ILE A 28 7.84 -19.96 1.02
CA ILE A 28 8.99 -20.39 1.82
C ILE A 28 9.17 -19.41 2.97
N PHE A 29 9.12 -19.91 4.19
CA PHE A 29 9.35 -19.09 5.39
C PHE A 29 10.83 -19.15 5.77
N VAL A 30 11.45 -17.99 5.94
CA VAL A 30 12.80 -17.86 6.48
C VAL A 30 12.66 -17.60 7.97
N GLU A 31 13.21 -18.50 8.78
CA GLU A 31 13.15 -18.42 10.24
C GLU A 31 14.51 -18.07 10.84
N HIS A 32 14.49 -17.20 11.85
CA HIS A 32 15.61 -16.94 12.74
C HIS A 32 15.22 -17.37 14.15
N GLU A 33 15.96 -18.31 14.74
CA GLU A 33 15.66 -18.85 16.09
C GLU A 33 14.22 -19.35 16.25
N GLY A 34 13.70 -20.03 15.22
CA GLY A 34 12.33 -20.56 15.21
C GLY A 34 11.23 -19.50 15.07
N ARG A 35 11.59 -18.25 14.74
CA ARG A 35 10.64 -17.17 14.45
C ARG A 35 10.70 -16.81 12.96
N PRO A 36 9.57 -16.75 12.24
CA PRO A 36 9.57 -16.31 10.86
C PRO A 36 9.95 -14.83 10.79
N VAL A 37 10.98 -14.52 9.99
CA VAL A 37 11.50 -13.16 9.77
C VAL A 37 11.33 -12.69 8.33
N ALA A 38 11.20 -13.61 7.37
CA ALA A 38 10.89 -13.28 5.99
C ALA A 38 10.07 -14.40 5.33
N VAL A 39 9.43 -14.06 4.21
CA VAL A 39 8.75 -15.02 3.32
C VAL A 39 9.22 -14.77 1.90
N ILE A 40 9.50 -15.84 1.18
CA ILE A 40 9.82 -15.83 -0.24
C ILE A 40 8.64 -16.46 -0.98
N LEU A 41 8.15 -15.74 -1.98
CA LEU A 41 7.04 -16.15 -2.86
C LEU A 41 7.56 -16.25 -4.29
N SER A 42 6.93 -17.11 -5.08
CA SER A 42 7.04 -16.97 -6.54
C SER A 42 6.44 -15.62 -6.96
N VAL A 43 6.88 -15.11 -8.12
CA VAL A 43 6.34 -13.86 -8.67
C VAL A 43 4.82 -13.99 -8.89
N GLU A 44 4.36 -15.12 -9.42
CA GLU A 44 2.94 -15.40 -9.63
C GLU A 44 2.13 -15.38 -8.32
N ASP A 45 2.62 -16.05 -7.26
CA ASP A 45 1.95 -16.04 -5.95
C ASP A 45 1.94 -14.63 -5.33
N TYR A 46 3.02 -13.87 -5.51
CA TYR A 46 3.08 -12.48 -5.08
C TYR A 46 2.06 -11.62 -5.84
N GLU A 47 2.00 -11.74 -7.16
CA GLU A 47 1.07 -10.98 -8.03
C GLU A 47 -0.38 -11.29 -7.69
N GLN A 48 -0.76 -12.58 -7.64
CA GLN A 48 -2.13 -12.98 -7.30
C GLN A 48 -2.56 -12.47 -5.91
N ARG A 49 -1.67 -12.56 -4.91
CA ARG A 49 -1.94 -12.06 -3.55
C ARG A 49 -1.97 -10.53 -3.50
N SER A 50 -1.09 -9.87 -4.26
CA SER A 50 -1.04 -8.42 -4.38
C SER A 50 -2.33 -7.90 -5.00
N ASP A 51 -2.83 -8.53 -6.07
CA ASP A 51 -4.07 -8.17 -6.74
C ASP A 51 -5.27 -8.31 -5.81
N ALA A 52 -5.40 -9.46 -5.15
CA ALA A 52 -6.49 -9.70 -4.19
C ALA A 52 -6.44 -8.70 -3.02
N TRP A 53 -5.24 -8.42 -2.49
CA TRP A 53 -5.05 -7.44 -1.42
C TRP A 53 -5.40 -6.03 -1.88
N GLN A 54 -4.95 -5.63 -3.07
CA GLN A 54 -5.21 -4.32 -3.67
C GLN A 54 -6.69 -4.11 -3.92
N GLN A 55 -7.38 -5.10 -4.49
CA GLN A 55 -8.84 -5.07 -4.70
C GLN A 55 -9.59 -4.91 -3.37
N GLU A 56 -9.22 -5.66 -2.33
CA GLU A 56 -9.86 -5.51 -1.02
C GLU A 56 -9.58 -4.13 -0.40
N GLN A 57 -8.37 -3.58 -0.54
CA GLN A 57 -8.08 -2.21 -0.08
C GLN A 57 -8.93 -1.17 -0.82
N LEU A 58 -9.09 -1.31 -2.14
CA LEU A 58 -9.93 -0.43 -2.95
C LEU A 58 -11.39 -0.51 -2.52
N ARG A 59 -11.91 -1.74 -2.30
CA ARG A 59 -13.27 -1.96 -1.82
C ARG A 59 -13.51 -1.31 -0.45
N ARG A 60 -12.55 -1.41 0.47
CA ARG A 60 -12.64 -0.75 1.80
C ARG A 60 -12.50 0.77 1.73
N LEU A 61 -11.84 1.31 0.71
CA LEU A 61 -11.72 2.76 0.48
C LEU A 61 -12.99 3.37 -0.15
N GLU A 62 -13.75 2.58 -0.91
CA GLU A 62 -14.88 3.09 -1.70
C GLU A 62 -15.92 3.88 -0.89
N PRO A 63 -16.33 3.48 0.33
CA PRO A 63 -17.25 4.29 1.14
C PRO A 63 -16.71 5.69 1.44
N ASN A 64 -15.40 5.81 1.71
CA ASN A 64 -14.77 7.10 1.98
C ASN A 64 -14.65 7.95 0.71
N ARG A 65 -14.37 7.30 -0.43
CA ARG A 65 -14.33 7.96 -1.75
C ARG A 65 -15.71 8.51 -2.14
N SER A 66 -16.75 7.69 -1.97
CA SER A 66 -18.13 8.10 -2.19
C SER A 66 -18.55 9.25 -1.26
N ALA A 67 -18.13 9.22 0.01
CA ALA A 67 -18.35 10.33 0.93
C ALA A 67 -17.63 11.62 0.51
N PHE A 68 -16.38 11.54 0.04
CA PHE A 68 -15.68 12.70 -0.50
C PHE A 68 -16.47 13.37 -1.63
N ARG A 69 -17.01 12.59 -2.59
CA ARG A 69 -17.82 13.14 -3.69
C ARG A 69 -19.06 13.87 -3.19
N ARG A 70 -19.76 13.31 -2.20
CA ARG A 70 -20.92 13.96 -1.57
C ARG A 70 -20.55 15.25 -0.83
N LEU A 71 -19.39 15.25 -0.16
CA LEU A 71 -18.91 16.40 0.62
C LEU A 71 -18.23 17.47 -0.25
N LEU A 72 -17.87 17.14 -1.49
CA LEU A 72 -17.07 18.01 -2.36
C LEU A 72 -17.62 19.44 -2.51
N PRO A 73 -18.94 19.69 -2.69
CA PRO A 73 -19.46 21.05 -2.79
C PRO A 73 -19.19 21.91 -1.56
N GLU A 74 -19.27 21.34 -0.35
CA GLU A 74 -18.97 22.04 0.90
C GLU A 74 -17.48 22.17 1.15
N LEU A 75 -16.70 21.14 0.77
CA LEU A 75 -15.24 21.18 0.86
C LEU A 75 -14.66 22.25 -0.08
N LEU A 76 -15.25 22.49 -1.25
CA LEU A 76 -14.82 23.55 -2.16
C LEU A 76 -14.99 24.95 -1.58
N LYS A 77 -15.91 25.15 -0.63
CA LYS A 77 -16.09 26.44 0.05
C LYS A 77 -15.09 26.64 1.20
N THR A 78 -14.70 25.56 1.86
CA THR A 78 -14.02 25.60 3.16
C THR A 78 -12.56 25.14 3.13
N HIS A 79 -12.20 24.28 2.17
CA HIS A 79 -10.90 23.59 2.08
C HIS A 79 -10.34 23.60 0.66
N ASN A 80 -10.74 24.55 -0.18
CA ASN A 80 -10.26 24.66 -1.56
C ASN A 80 -8.72 24.73 -1.59
N GLY A 81 -8.10 23.92 -2.44
CA GLY A 81 -6.65 23.84 -2.59
C GLY A 81 -5.95 23.01 -1.52
N GLN A 82 -6.63 22.59 -0.46
CA GLN A 82 -6.07 21.73 0.59
C GLN A 82 -6.30 20.24 0.29
N PHE A 83 -5.50 19.38 0.91
CA PHE A 83 -5.79 17.95 1.00
C PHE A 83 -6.73 17.70 2.17
N VAL A 84 -7.70 16.82 1.96
CA VAL A 84 -8.63 16.38 3.01
C VAL A 84 -8.47 14.89 3.25
N ALA A 85 -8.68 14.47 4.49
CA ALA A 85 -8.71 13.07 4.89
C ALA A 85 -10.15 12.68 5.25
N ILE A 86 -10.70 11.70 4.53
CA ILE A 86 -12.01 11.13 4.79
C ILE A 86 -11.85 9.75 5.41
N TYR A 87 -12.44 9.55 6.58
CA TYR A 87 -12.44 8.27 7.30
C TYR A 87 -13.85 7.99 7.84
N ARG A 88 -14.33 6.75 7.62
CA ARG A 88 -15.71 6.33 7.94
C ARG A 88 -16.76 7.30 7.41
N GLY A 89 -16.53 7.79 6.18
CA GLY A 89 -17.44 8.69 5.48
C GLY A 89 -17.48 10.13 6.00
N ARG A 90 -16.53 10.55 6.85
CA ARG A 90 -16.48 11.90 7.43
C ARG A 90 -15.13 12.56 7.20
N LEU A 91 -15.10 13.88 7.07
CA LEU A 91 -13.88 14.67 7.14
C LEU A 91 -13.28 14.55 8.54
N VAL A 92 -12.04 14.07 8.65
CA VAL A 92 -11.35 13.88 9.94
C VAL A 92 -10.11 14.76 10.11
N ASP A 93 -9.56 15.29 9.01
CA ASP A 93 -8.41 16.20 9.02
C ASP A 93 -8.27 16.86 7.64
N ALA A 94 -7.58 17.99 7.57
CA ALA A 94 -7.22 18.68 6.33
C ALA A 94 -5.86 19.38 6.48
N ASP A 95 -5.12 19.48 5.37
CA ASP A 95 -3.83 20.16 5.35
C ASP A 95 -3.45 20.59 3.93
N PRO A 96 -2.81 21.77 3.73
CA PRO A 96 -2.19 22.11 2.45
C PRO A 96 -1.09 21.13 2.02
N ASN A 97 -0.40 20.49 2.97
CA ASN A 97 0.66 19.53 2.73
C ASN A 97 0.17 18.09 2.88
N ARG A 98 0.12 17.36 1.76
CA ARG A 98 -0.30 15.96 1.72
C ARG A 98 0.52 15.04 2.64
N ILE A 99 1.83 15.22 2.72
CA ILE A 99 2.71 14.34 3.51
C ILE A 99 2.42 14.53 4.99
N THR A 100 2.26 15.77 5.44
CA THR A 100 1.90 16.10 6.83
C THR A 100 0.56 15.46 7.20
N LEU A 101 -0.46 15.59 6.34
CA LEU A 101 -1.77 14.98 6.53
C LEU A 101 -1.69 13.44 6.61
N VAL A 102 -0.94 12.81 5.71
CA VAL A 102 -0.73 11.36 5.72
C VAL A 102 -0.07 10.91 7.02
N ARG A 103 0.96 11.62 7.51
CA ARG A 103 1.61 11.27 8.78
C ARG A 103 0.65 11.34 9.96
N ARG A 104 -0.13 12.43 10.10
CA ARG A 104 -1.10 12.60 11.19
C ARG A 104 -2.22 11.56 11.16
N THR A 105 -2.76 11.28 9.97
CA THR A 105 -3.83 10.28 9.83
C THR A 105 -3.34 8.86 10.12
N ARG A 106 -2.08 8.56 9.75
CA ARG A 106 -1.43 7.29 10.08
C ARG A 106 -1.17 7.12 11.58
N SER A 107 -0.65 8.15 12.25
CA SER A 107 -0.38 8.08 13.70
C SER A 107 -1.67 7.94 14.51
N ARG A 108 -2.80 8.44 14.00
CA ARG A 108 -4.14 8.25 14.58
C ARG A 108 -4.79 6.89 14.26
N GLY A 109 -4.11 6.01 13.51
CA GLY A 109 -4.60 4.67 13.19
C GLY A 109 -5.72 4.63 12.14
N TYR A 110 -5.94 5.70 11.38
CA TYR A 110 -7.00 5.73 10.36
C TYR A 110 -6.63 4.85 9.16
N ARG A 111 -7.26 3.67 9.09
CA ARG A 111 -7.07 2.65 8.04
C ARG A 111 -8.42 2.02 7.64
N PRO A 112 -8.81 2.01 6.36
CA PRO A 112 -8.25 2.82 5.27
C PRO A 112 -8.78 4.28 5.32
N VAL A 113 -7.92 5.24 4.98
CA VAL A 113 -8.27 6.67 4.89
C VAL A 113 -8.18 7.13 3.45
N TYR A 114 -9.18 7.86 2.96
CA TYR A 114 -9.16 8.44 1.62
C TYR A 114 -8.60 9.86 1.69
N ILE A 115 -7.51 10.13 0.98
CA ILE A 115 -6.86 11.45 0.98
C ILE A 115 -6.83 12.01 -0.44
N GLN A 116 -7.40 13.19 -0.63
CA GLN A 116 -7.52 13.83 -1.94
C GLN A 116 -7.43 15.35 -1.81
N LYS A 117 -6.84 16.02 -2.82
CA LYS A 117 -6.86 17.49 -2.92
C LYS A 117 -8.26 17.96 -3.32
N VAL A 118 -8.75 19.00 -2.69
CA VAL A 118 -10.03 19.61 -3.02
C VAL A 118 -9.80 20.64 -4.12
N THR A 119 -10.31 20.36 -5.32
CA THR A 119 -10.24 21.24 -6.49
C THR A 119 -11.55 21.14 -7.28
N ALA A 120 -11.93 22.21 -7.96
CA ALA A 120 -13.14 22.22 -8.81
C ALA A 120 -12.96 21.38 -10.09
N GLU A 121 -11.73 21.30 -10.58
CA GLU A 121 -11.38 20.51 -11.75
C GLU A 121 -11.25 19.03 -11.41
N ALA A 122 -11.79 18.17 -12.29
CA ALA A 122 -11.57 16.74 -12.23
C ALA A 122 -10.09 16.45 -12.47
N ARG A 123 -9.47 15.68 -11.59
CA ARG A 123 -8.06 15.32 -11.72
C ARG A 123 -7.90 14.34 -12.88
N ILE A 124 -7.46 14.82 -14.02
CA ILE A 124 -6.88 13.96 -15.07
C ILE A 124 -5.54 13.50 -14.52
N VAL A 125 -5.43 12.20 -14.23
CA VAL A 125 -4.15 11.59 -13.87
C VAL A 125 -3.59 11.02 -15.16
N GLU A 126 -2.65 11.74 -15.77
CA GLU A 126 -1.81 11.14 -16.79
C GLU A 126 -0.96 10.08 -16.09
N PHE A 127 -1.20 8.82 -16.44
CA PHE A 127 -0.29 7.76 -16.08
C PHE A 127 0.91 7.88 -17.03
N PRO A 128 2.15 7.99 -16.53
CA PRO A 128 3.31 7.91 -17.39
C PRO A 128 3.21 6.59 -18.15
N SER A 129 3.58 6.64 -19.43
CA SER A 129 3.65 5.43 -20.24
C SER A 129 4.62 4.45 -19.58
N LEU A 130 4.39 3.14 -19.76
CA LEU A 130 5.23 2.13 -19.12
C LEU A 130 6.72 2.34 -19.46
N GLU A 131 7.03 2.79 -20.68
CA GLU A 131 8.38 3.16 -21.15
C GLU A 131 9.07 4.22 -20.27
N GLU A 132 8.35 5.23 -19.80
CA GLU A 132 8.90 6.33 -19.00
C GLU A 132 9.16 5.90 -17.55
N ALA A 133 8.37 4.97 -17.02
CA ALA A 133 8.48 4.51 -15.63
C ALA A 133 9.76 3.70 -15.36
N TRP A 134 10.35 3.06 -16.39
CA TRP A 134 11.57 2.25 -16.25
C TRP A 134 12.87 3.03 -16.47
N HIS A 135 12.81 4.29 -16.93
CA HIS A 135 13.98 5.15 -17.07
C HIS A 135 14.34 5.83 -15.73
N VAL A 136 14.62 5.02 -14.71
CA VAL A 136 15.44 5.44 -13.57
C VAL A 136 16.81 4.81 -13.81
N SER A 137 17.73 5.58 -14.40
CA SER A 137 19.09 5.15 -14.68
C SER A 137 19.77 4.62 -13.41
N LEU A 138 20.31 3.40 -13.53
CA LEU A 138 21.31 2.81 -12.63
C LEU A 138 22.57 3.68 -12.58
#